data_AF-A0A2E4AAR7-F1
#
_entry.id   AF-A0A2E4AAR7-F1
#
_cell.length_a   1.000
_cell.length_b   1.000
_cell.length_c   1.000
_cell.angle_alpha   90.00
_cell.angle_beta   90.00
_cell.angle_gamma   90.00
#
_symmetry.space_group_name_H-M   'P 1'
#
loop_
_entity.id
_entity.type
_entity.pdbx_description
1 polymer ?
#
loop_
_entity_poly.entity_id
_entity_poly.type
_entity_poly.pdbx_seq_one_letter_code
_entity_poly.pdbx_strand_id
1 'polypeptide(L)' 'MKPYAYIREVKAELKKASWPWIPKGKGEKGFKRFKELTDSTIVVFIAMMLLGAFVSLWDLILFEIIKMVTGI' A
#
# COMPACT_ATOMS: atom_id res chain seq x y z
N MET A 1 16.70 26.78 10.06
CA MET A 1 16.43 27.16 8.66
C MET A 1 15.26 28.14 8.62
N LYS A 2 15.29 29.18 7.78
CA LYS A 2 14.17 30.11 7.64
C LYS A 2 12.99 29.39 6.96
N PRO A 3 11.73 29.60 7.35
CA PRO A 3 10.58 28.88 6.79
C PRO A 3 10.44 29.04 5.26
N TYR A 4 10.83 30.20 4.73
CA TYR A 4 10.87 30.44 3.28
C TYR A 4 11.88 29.57 2.53
N ALA A 5 13.03 29.26 3.13
CA ALA A 5 14.04 28.41 2.52
C ALA A 5 13.54 26.95 2.46
N TYR A 6 12.90 26.48 3.53
CA TYR A 6 12.31 25.14 3.60
C TYR A 6 11.22 24.91 2.55
N ILE A 7 10.25 25.84 2.40
CA ILE A 7 9.20 25.71 1.39
C ILE A 7 9.78 25.70 -0.04
N ARG A 8 10.84 26.48 -0.28
CA ARG A 8 11.52 26.52 -1.58
C ARG A 8 12.18 25.18 -1.91
N GLU A 9 12.83 24.55 -0.94
CA GLU A 9 13.44 23.23 -1.08
C GLU A 9 12.40 22.14 -1.30
N VAL A 10 11.34 22.12 -0.48
CA VAL A 10 10.22 21.18 -0.63
C VAL A 10 9.61 21.28 -2.04
N LYS A 11 9.40 22.50 -2.56
CA LYS A 11 8.89 22.72 -3.91
C LYS A 11 9.85 22.25 -4.99
N ALA A 12 11.16 22.36 -4.77
CA ALA A 12 12.17 21.88 -5.70
C ALA A 12 12.18 20.34 -5.76
N GLU A 13 12.07 19.66 -4.63
CA GLU A 13 11.99 18.19 -4.57
C GLU A 13 10.67 17.65 -5.11
N LEU A 14 9.54 18.32 -4.83
CA LEU A 14 8.23 17.95 -5.36
C LEU A 14 8.16 17.95 -6.88
N LYS A 15 8.96 18.79 -7.56
CA LYS A 15 9.05 18.79 -9.02
C LYS A 15 9.75 17.55 -9.59
N LYS A 16 10.59 16.88 -8.80
CA LYS A 16 11.29 15.66 -9.20
C LYS A 16 10.44 14.41 -8.99
N ALA A 17 9.41 14.49 -8.15
CA ALA A 17 8.52 13.38 -7.89
C ALA A 17 7.71 13.00 -9.14
N SER A 18 7.75 11.72 -9.51
CA SER A 18 6.83 11.12 -10.47
C SER A 18 5.54 10.75 -9.75
N TRP A 19 4.43 11.36 -10.14
CA TRP A 19 3.12 10.98 -9.62
C TRP A 19 2.59 9.75 -10.34
N PRO A 20 2.04 8.73 -9.64
CA PRO A 20 1.57 7.47 -10.22
C PRO A 20 0.24 7.60 -10.99
N TRP A 21 -0.08 8.81 -11.45
CA TRP A 21 -1.25 9.12 -12.27
C TRP A 21 -0.96 10.24 -13.26
N ILE A 22 -1.60 10.16 -14.43
CA ILE A 22 -1.47 11.21 -15.44
C ILE A 22 -2.31 12.44 -15.04
N PRO A 23 -1.84 13.70 -15.20
CA PRO A 23 -2.64 14.89 -14.88
C PRO A 23 -3.90 15.00 -15.74
N LYS A 24 -5.00 15.48 -15.14
CA LYS A 24 -6.28 15.70 -15.83
C LYS A 24 -6.06 16.71 -16.97
N GLY A 25 -6.24 16.30 -18.22
CA GLY A 25 -6.06 17.16 -19.40
C GLY A 25 -4.73 17.03 -20.16
N LYS A 26 -3.82 16.14 -19.75
CA LYS A 26 -2.53 15.89 -20.44
C LYS A 26 -2.40 14.50 -21.09
N GLY A 27 -3.49 13.75 -21.23
CA GLY A 27 -3.44 12.38 -21.76
C GLY A 27 -4.67 11.54 -21.41
N GLU A 28 -4.49 10.22 -21.40
CA GLU A 28 -5.52 9.19 -21.33
C GLU A 28 -6.61 9.43 -20.27
N LYS A 29 -7.87 9.16 -20.64
CA LYS A 29 -9.06 9.31 -19.81
C LYS A 29 -9.40 7.97 -19.12
N GLY A 30 -9.92 8.02 -17.90
CA GLY A 30 -10.47 6.85 -17.20
C GLY A 30 -9.42 5.98 -16.49
N PHE A 31 -9.64 4.66 -16.44
CA PHE A 31 -8.84 3.71 -15.66
C PHE A 31 -7.36 3.63 -16.06
N LYS A 32 -7.03 3.87 -17.33
CA LYS A 32 -5.63 3.87 -17.78
C LYS A 32 -4.78 4.98 -17.16
N ARG A 33 -5.42 6.10 -16.75
CA ARG A 33 -4.79 7.22 -16.03
C ARG A 33 -4.12 6.79 -14.73
N PHE A 34 -4.69 5.79 -14.06
CA PHE A 34 -4.27 5.31 -12.74
C PHE A 34 -3.63 3.93 -12.83
N LYS A 35 -3.16 3.50 -14.01
CA LYS A 35 -2.65 2.14 -14.23
C LYS A 35 -1.57 1.76 -13.23
N GLU A 36 -0.56 2.61 -13.03
CA GLU A 36 0.53 2.36 -12.07
C GLU A 36 0.04 2.29 -10.62
N LEU A 37 -0.88 3.18 -10.25
CA LEU A 37 -1.48 3.20 -8.93
C LEU A 37 -2.31 1.93 -8.65
N THR A 38 -3.16 1.55 -9.61
CA THR A 38 -4.00 0.35 -9.51
C THR A 38 -3.15 -0.92 -9.48
N ASP A 39 -2.12 -1.01 -10.33
CA ASP A 39 -1.22 -2.17 -10.37
C ASP A 39 -0.47 -2.35 -9.04
N SER A 40 0.08 -1.25 -8.50
CA SER A 40 0.73 -1.24 -7.19
C SER A 40 -0.23 -1.62 -6.06
N THR A 41 -1.47 -1.12 -6.11
CA THR A 41 -2.48 -1.40 -5.07
C THR A 41 -2.91 -2.88 -5.11
N ILE A 42 -3.09 -3.46 -6.30
CA ILE A 42 -3.49 -4.87 -6.46
C ILE A 42 -2.42 -5.80 -5.88
N VAL A 43 -1.14 -5.53 -6.15
CA VAL A 43 -0.04 -6.36 -5.62
C VAL A 43 -0.05 -6.34 -4.09
N VAL A 44 -0.14 -5.15 -3.48
CA VAL A 44 -0.18 -5.01 -2.01
C VAL A 44 -1.42 -5.67 -1.43
N PHE A 45 -2.56 -5.56 -2.10
CA PHE A 45 -3.81 -6.19 -1.67
C PHE A 45 -3.70 -7.72 -1.65
N ILE A 46 -3.15 -8.32 -2.70
CA ILE A 46 -2.91 -9.77 -2.75
C ILE A 46 -1.94 -10.20 -1.64
N ALA A 47 -0.86 -9.45 -1.43
CA ALA A 47 0.10 -9.76 -0.36
C ALA A 47 -0.55 -9.73 1.03
N MET A 48 -1.40 -8.73 1.30
CA MET A 48 -2.13 -8.64 2.58
C MET A 48 -3.10 -9.80 2.77
N MET A 49 -3.81 -10.22 1.71
CA MET A 49 -4.72 -11.37 1.78
C MET A 49 -3.98 -12.68 2.07
N LEU A 50 -2.86 -12.93 1.38
CA LEU A 50 -2.06 -14.13 1.58
C LEU A 50 -1.45 -14.17 2.99
N LEU A 51 -0.93 -13.05 3.46
CA LEU A 51 -0.40 -12.94 4.83
C LEU A 51 -1.50 -13.18 5.87
N GLY A 52 -2.67 -12.57 5.69
CA GLY A 52 -3.80 -12.75 6.59
C GLY A 52 -4.29 -14.21 6.65
N ALA A 53 -4.36 -14.88 5.49
CA ALA A 53 -4.72 -16.29 5.42
C ALA A 53 -3.68 -17.20 6.08
N PHE A 54 -2.39 -16.91 5.92
CA PHE A 54 -1.32 -17.66 6.57
C PHE A 54 -1.40 -17.51 8.10
N VAL A 55 -1.53 -16.28 8.59
CA VAL A 55 -1.62 -16.00 10.04
C VAL A 55 -2.85 -16.68 10.64
N SER A 56 -4.02 -16.56 10.01
CA SER A 56 -5.24 -17.16 10.54
C SER A 56 -5.21 -18.69 10.57
N LEU A 57 -4.56 -19.33 9.59
CA LEU A 57 -4.37 -20.78 9.59
C LEU A 57 -3.55 -21.24 10.79
N TRP A 58 -2.45 -20.55 11.10
CA TRP A 58 -1.63 -20.87 12.26
C TRP A 58 -2.34 -20.58 13.57
N ASP A 59 -3.10 -19.49 13.66
CA ASP A 59 -3.92 -19.17 14.83
C ASP A 59 -4.93 -20.28 15.14
N LEU A 60 -5.58 -20.84 14.11
CA LEU A 60 -6.53 -21.95 14.26
C LEU A 60 -5.85 -23.24 14.73
N ILE A 61 -4.68 -23.56 14.17
CA ILE A 61 -3.90 -24.74 14.60
C ILE A 61 -3.48 -24.59 16.05
N LEU A 62 -2.93 -23.43 16.42
CA LEU A 62 -2.52 -23.15 17.79
C LEU A 62 -3.69 -23.15 18.75
N PHE A 63 -4.84 -22.62 18.35
CA PHE A 63 -6.06 -22.66 19.14
C PHE A 63 -6.45 -24.11 19.47
N GLU A 64 -6.44 -25.01 18.48
CA GLU A 64 -6.78 -26.42 18.70
C GLU A 64 -5.73 -27.15 19.56
N ILE A 65 -4.44 -26.82 19.40
CA ILE A 65 -3.38 -27.36 20.26
C ILE A 65 -3.56 -26.91 21.71
N ILE A 66 -3.81 -25.62 21.94
CA ILE A 66 -4.04 -25.06 23.28
C ILE A 66 -5.29 -25.70 23.88
N LYS A 67 -6.34 -25.87 23.08
CA LYS A 67 -7.56 -26.54 23.48
C LYS A 67 -7.28 -27.96 24.00
N MET A 68 -6.50 -28.73 23.24
CA MET A 68 -6.08 -30.09 23.61
C MET A 68 -5.22 -30.11 24.89
N VAL A 69 -4.26 -29.19 25.03
CA VAL A 69 -3.33 -29.15 26.17
C VAL A 69 -4.00 -28.66 27.45
N THR A 70 -4.89 -27.67 27.34
CA THR A 70 -5.55 -27.04 28.50
C THR A 70 -6.84 -27.78 28.90
N GLY A 71 -7.37 -28.65 28.03
CA GLY A 71 -8.55 -29.46 28.28
C GLY A 71 -9.87 -28.67 28.28
N ILE A 72 -9.87 -27.47 27.69
CA ILE A 72 -11.04 -26.59 27.50
C ILE A 72 -11.75 -26.92 26.19
#